data_AF-A0A973FBQ6-F1
#
_entry.id   AF-A0A973FBQ6-F1
#
_cell.length_a   1.000
_cell.length_b   1.000
_cell.length_c   1.000
_cell.angle_alpha   90.00
_cell.angle_beta   90.00
_cell.angle_gamma   90.00
#
_symmetry.space_group_name_H-M   'P 1'
#
loop_
_entity.id
_entity.type
_entity.pdbx_description
1 polymer ?
#
loop_
_entity_poly.entity_id
_entity_poly.type
_entity_poly.pdbx_seq_one_letter_code
_entity_poly.pdbx_strand_id
1 'polypeptide(L)' 'MNERFTSLWNITFLVTGPLWAMLVWMIWTSGQLQTPADRQIFLWVVIPAFAFIYIFGFIVARRHFKKLGSGSPR' A
#
# COMPACT_ATOMS: atom_id res chain seq x y z
N MET A 1 8.14 -16.98 -2.35
CA MET A 1 6.86 -16.23 -2.41
C MET A 1 6.20 -16.62 -3.73
N ASN A 2 4.89 -16.86 -3.80
CA ASN A 2 4.27 -17.32 -5.04
C ASN A 2 4.45 -16.26 -6.16
N GLU A 3 5.17 -16.61 -7.23
CA GLU A 3 5.51 -15.69 -8.33
C GLU A 3 4.27 -15.07 -8.98
N ARG A 4 3.17 -15.84 -9.07
CA ARG A 4 1.89 -15.36 -9.58
C ARG A 4 1.28 -14.29 -8.69
N PHE A 5 1.38 -14.43 -7.37
CA PHE A 5 0.88 -13.41 -6.43
C PHE A 5 1.72 -12.13 -6.54
N THR A 6 3.05 -12.25 -6.53
CA THR A 6 3.95 -11.10 -6.63
C THR A 6 3.72 -10.31 -7.91
N SER A 7 3.58 -11.01 -9.04
CA SER A 7 3.31 -10.37 -10.34
C SER A 7 2.00 -9.60 -10.34
N LEU A 8 0.90 -10.24 -9.91
CA LEU A 8 -0.42 -9.59 -9.83
C LEU A 8 -0.42 -8.40 -8.86
N TRP A 9 0.20 -8.54 -7.69
CA TRP A 9 0.28 -7.48 -6.69
C TRP A 9 1.06 -6.26 -7.20
N ASN A 10 2.19 -6.49 -7.88
CA ASN A 10 2.96 -5.42 -8.49
C ASN A 10 2.19 -4.72 -9.61
N ILE A 11 1.45 -5.47 -10.45
CA ILE A 11 0.59 -4.87 -11.49
C ILE A 11 -0.53 -4.03 -10.86
N THR A 12 -1.16 -4.52 -9.79
CA THR A 12 -2.15 -3.73 -9.05
C THR A 12 -1.56 -2.41 -8.59
N PHE A 13 -0.38 -2.43 -7.96
CA PHE A 13 0.26 -1.20 -7.47
C PHE A 13 0.76 -0.28 -8.59
N LEU A 14 1.11 -0.83 -9.76
CA LEU A 14 1.43 -0.05 -10.95
C LEU A 14 0.21 0.74 -11.46
N VAL A 15 -1.00 0.18 -11.34
CA VAL A 15 -2.24 0.84 -11.76
C VAL A 15 -2.81 1.76 -10.68
N THR A 16 -2.79 1.32 -9.42
CA THR A 16 -3.34 2.10 -8.30
C THR A 16 -2.41 3.22 -7.86
N GLY A 17 -1.09 3.11 -8.11
CA GLY A 17 -0.10 4.14 -7.78
C GLY A 17 -0.41 5.49 -8.44
N PRO A 18 -0.64 5.56 -9.76
CA PRO A 18 -1.07 6.79 -10.44
C PRO A 18 -2.37 7.37 -9.88
N LEU A 19 -3.38 6.53 -9.62
CA LEU A 19 -4.65 6.98 -9.03
C LEU A 19 -4.45 7.57 -7.64
N TRP A 20 -3.63 6.91 -6.83
CA TRP A 20 -3.27 7.39 -5.50
C TRP A 20 -2.48 8.71 -5.57
N ALA A 21 -1.50 8.81 -6.47
CA ALA A 21 -0.72 10.03 -6.68
C ALA A 21 -1.60 11.20 -7.14
N MET A 22 -2.58 10.92 -8.01
CA MET A 22 -3.58 11.91 -8.43
C MET A 22 -4.41 12.40 -7.24
N LEU A 23 -4.89 11.49 -6.38
CA LEU A 23 -5.63 11.87 -5.17
C LEU A 23 -4.78 12.71 -4.21
N VAL A 24 -3.52 12.32 -3.98
CA VAL A 24 -2.57 13.10 -3.17
C VAL A 24 -2.39 14.50 -3.74
N TRP A 25 -2.22 14.62 -5.05
CA TRP A 25 -2.08 15.91 -5.73
C TRP A 25 -3.35 16.77 -5.64
N MET A 26 -4.53 16.17 -5.79
CA MET A 26 -5.80 16.88 -5.63
C MET A 26 -5.95 17.42 -4.20
N ILE A 27 -5.65 16.62 -3.18
CA ILE A 27 -5.72 17.07 -1.79
C ILE A 27 -4.68 18.17 -1.54
N TRP A 28 -3.46 18.01 -2.04
CA TRP A 28 -2.40 19.00 -1.88
C TRP A 28 -2.76 20.36 -2.46
N THR A 29 -3.44 20.37 -3.62
CA THR A 29 -3.84 21.61 -4.31
C THR A 29 -5.21 22.15 -3.88
N SER A 30 -6.01 21.37 -3.13
CA SER A 30 -7.37 21.74 -2.71
C SER A 30 -7.47 22.95 -1.76
N GLY A 31 -6.36 23.37 -1.15
CA GLY A 31 -6.36 24.42 -0.12
C GLY A 31 -6.90 23.98 1.24
N GLN A 32 -7.24 22.69 1.43
CA GLN A 32 -7.71 22.17 2.72
C GLN A 32 -6.61 22.09 3.78
N LEU A 33 -5.34 21.99 3.37
CA LEU A 33 -4.18 21.97 4.27
C LEU A 33 -3.75 23.41 4.59
N GLN A 34 -4.49 24.04 5.50
CA GLN A 34 -4.38 25.47 5.83
C GLN A 34 -3.11 25.78 6.63
N THR A 35 -2.75 24.93 7.59
CA THR A 35 -1.56 25.17 8.42
C THR A 35 -0.34 24.37 7.94
N PRO A 36 0.89 24.84 8.25
CA PRO A 36 2.10 24.06 8.01
C PRO A 36 2.08 22.70 8.73
N ALA A 37 1.45 22.63 9.90
CA ALA A 37 1.30 21.39 10.66
C ALA A 37 0.40 20.37 9.91
N ASP A 38 -0.70 20.81 9.32
CA ASP A 38 -1.59 19.94 8.54
C ASP A 38 -0.86 19.34 7.34
N ARG A 39 -0.08 20.16 6.63
CA ARG A 39 0.75 19.69 5.50
C ARG A 39 1.78 18.66 5.95
N GLN A 40 2.41 18.90 7.10
CA GLN A 40 3.38 17.96 7.68
C GLN A 40 2.70 16.62 8.00
N ILE A 41 1.55 16.64 8.70
CA ILE A 41 0.79 15.44 9.06
C ILE A 41 0.34 14.69 7.80
N PHE A 42 -0.16 15.41 6.80
CA PHE A 42 -0.57 14.83 5.53
C PHE A 42 0.60 14.07 4.86
N LEU A 43 1.80 14.66 4.79
CA LEU A 43 2.98 14.00 4.24
C LEU A 43 3.39 12.77 5.05
N TRP A 44 3.35 12.84 6.39
CA TRP A 44 3.76 11.73 7.27
C TRP A 44 2.74 10.60 7.41
N VAL A 45 1.49 10.83 7.03
CA VAL A 45 0.44 9.82 7.14
C VAL A 45 0.09 9.27 5.76
N VAL A 46 -0.23 10.15 4.81
CA VAL A 46 -0.81 9.74 3.53
C VAL A 46 0.23 9.11 2.62
N ILE A 47 1.41 9.71 2.48
CA ILE A 47 2.50 9.19 1.64
C ILE A 47 2.97 7.80 2.10
N PRO A 48 3.39 7.62 3.38
CA PRO A 48 3.85 6.31 3.83
C PRO A 48 2.73 5.28 3.95
N ALA A 49 1.45 5.67 4.07
CA ALA A 49 0.34 4.70 4.08
C ALA A 49 0.30 3.85 2.79
N PHE A 50 0.61 4.43 1.63
CA PHE A 50 0.64 3.67 0.38
C PHE A 50 1.75 2.60 0.38
N ALA A 51 2.95 2.98 0.83
CA ALA A 51 4.07 2.04 0.99
C ALA A 51 3.76 0.97 2.05
N PHE A 52 3.10 1.35 3.14
CA PHE A 52 2.68 0.41 4.18
C PHE A 52 1.73 -0.65 3.65
N ILE A 53 0.70 -0.26 2.89
CA ILE A 53 -0.25 -1.21 2.28
C ILE A 53 0.48 -2.16 1.31
N TYR A 54 1.41 -1.62 0.50
CA TYR A 54 2.22 -2.45 -0.42
C TYR A 54 2.98 -3.56 0.33
N ILE A 55 3.67 -3.20 1.41
CA ILE A 55 4.43 -4.14 2.24
C ILE A 55 3.49 -5.12 2.96
N PHE A 56 2.34 -4.63 3.45
CA PHE A 56 1.39 -5.43 4.22
C PHE A 56 0.81 -6.59 3.40
N GLY A 57 0.58 -6.40 2.10
CA GLY A 57 0.16 -7.48 1.20
C GLY A 57 1.10 -8.68 1.22
N PHE A 58 2.41 -8.45 1.26
CA PHE A 58 3.41 -9.52 1.35
C PHE A 58 3.46 -10.18 2.72
N ILE A 59 3.25 -9.42 3.81
CA ILE A 59 3.17 -9.97 5.16
C ILE A 59 1.98 -10.94 5.27
N VAL A 60 0.82 -10.53 4.76
CA VAL A 60 -0.40 -11.36 4.74
C VAL A 60 -0.19 -12.60 3.87
N ALA A 61 0.34 -12.43 2.65
CA ALA A 61 0.64 -13.55 1.75
C ALA A 61 1.59 -14.55 2.41
N ARG A 62 2.69 -14.08 3.02
CA ARG A 62 3.64 -14.92 3.75
C ARG A 62 2.97 -15.69 4.90
N ARG A 63 2.09 -15.03 5.67
CA ARG A 63 1.35 -15.68 6.76
C ARG A 63 0.38 -16.75 6.23
N HIS A 64 -0.29 -16.50 5.10
CA HIS A 64 -1.20 -17.45 4.47
C HIS A 64 -0.48 -18.69 3.94
N PHE A 65 0.65 -18.51 3.22
CA PHE A 65 1.47 -19.63 2.75
C PHE A 65 2.06 -20.44 3.90
N LYS A 66 2.48 -19.79 5.00
CA LYS A 66 2.95 -20.50 6.20
C LYS A 66 1.85 -21.38 6.81
N LYS A 67 0.61 -20.89 6.88
CA LYS A 67 -0.55 -21.64 7.40
C LYS A 67 -0.90 -22.85 6.52
N LEU A 68 -0.87 -22.68 5.20
CA LEU A 68 -1.11 -23.76 4.24
C LEU A 68 0.02 -24.81 4.27
N GLY A 69 1.28 -24.38 4.40
CA GLY A 69 2.42 -25.29 4.52
C GLY A 69 2.50 -26.00 5.87
N SER A 70 1.95 -25.43 6.94
CA SER A 70 1.84 -26.07 8.27
C SER A 70 0.58 -26.93 8.43
N GLY A 71 -0.23 -27.06 7.38
CA GLY A 71 -1.56 -27.67 7.41
C GLY A 71 -1.77 -28.80 6.40
N SER A 72 -0.71 -29.44 5.91
CA SER A 72 -0.86 -30.76 5.25
C SER A 72 -0.52 -31.87 6.26
N PRO A 73 -1.51 -32.72 6.60
CA PRO A 73 -1.31 -33.94 7.36
C PRO A 73 -0.52 -34.97 6.54
N ARG A 74 -0.03 -35.98 7.27
CA ARG A 74 0.54 -37.23 6.74
C ARG A 74 -0.32 -37.84 5.65
#